data_AF-A0A2T0I6N7-F1
#
_entry.id   AF-A0A2T0I6N7-F1
#
_cell.length_a   1.000
_cell.length_b   1.000
_cell.length_c   1.000
_cell.angle_alpha   90.00
_cell.angle_beta   90.00
_cell.angle_gamma   90.00
#
_symmetry.space_group_name_H-M   'P 1'
#
loop_
_entity.id
_entity.type
_entity.pdbx_description
1 polymer ?
#
loop_
_entity_poly.entity_id
_entity_poly.type
_entity_poly.pdbx_seq_one_letter_code
_entity_poly.pdbx_strand_id
1 'polypeptide(L)'
;MIITLRSRTFEFVLFLSGYFFYRFQYGSENEYISFNLAVLQIAVSIYAMVRYPVRGGSLIFVLFSSFFLLFLQVAYYSNFVIPWSGLPGDEAEYLTAAIRLWVYLFFVCIYALTITRDDLYNFCDAFIFLSRFSVVIAVASLFIFYTAGVSLLLNTYFAEHLIRPQAFLSEPSSFAPIAAVLMIVGWIRKSKIDIALSLIALGITFSPISILTTLLAIFLYSCLYGIKSTSAKMFIFVVAVVSMSTLFMMECTNLVVSLNGFERTIGRVSCGVQVIFDSGLRDQLQDLFTNQRLTSTFMSMDLARQYGGILLGFGLNSSSIFMPALFGEIRENSLWISMFLFYGIIGVLAFLSLVVLGMLRAKMVNREFVVFYISVLVASTINSAGGFYLYSLLYFSVMVILFGRESREVDGFHAQQEAHQDDLTSSIE
;
A
#
# COMPACT_ATOMS: atom_id res chain seq x y z
N MET A 1 -0.84 -22.89 -21.21
CA MET A 1 -0.97 -21.43 -21.47
C MET A 1 0.43 -20.87 -21.63
N ILE A 2 0.95 -20.83 -22.86
CA ILE A 2 2.30 -20.28 -23.13
C ILE A 2 2.14 -18.76 -23.12
N ILE A 3 2.66 -18.11 -22.08
CA ILE A 3 2.73 -16.66 -22.00
C ILE A 3 3.69 -16.24 -23.11
N THR A 4 3.17 -15.69 -24.20
CA THR A 4 3.95 -14.85 -25.11
C THR A 4 4.44 -13.67 -24.27
N LEU A 5 5.67 -13.78 -23.75
CA LEU A 5 6.31 -12.72 -22.99
C LEU A 5 6.46 -11.52 -23.91
N ARG A 6 5.51 -10.58 -23.83
CA ARG A 6 5.69 -9.23 -24.36
C ARG A 6 6.96 -8.65 -23.74
N SER A 7 7.65 -7.78 -24.46
CA SER A 7 9.09 -7.52 -24.25
C SER A 7 9.51 -7.00 -22.87
N ARG A 8 8.58 -6.61 -21.99
CA ARG A 8 8.84 -6.17 -20.60
C ARG A 8 8.10 -6.96 -19.52
N THR A 9 7.29 -7.97 -19.85
CA THR A 9 6.51 -8.72 -18.83
C THR A 9 7.41 -9.37 -17.77
N PHE A 10 8.54 -9.94 -18.17
CA PHE A 10 9.50 -10.53 -17.23
C PHE A 10 10.10 -9.47 -16.29
N GLU A 11 10.42 -8.29 -16.81
CA GLU A 11 10.90 -7.14 -16.04
C GLU A 11 9.88 -6.72 -14.97
N PHE A 12 8.60 -6.63 -15.34
CA PHE A 12 7.53 -6.32 -14.37
C PHE A 12 7.36 -7.40 -13.31
N VAL A 13 7.49 -8.69 -13.67
CA VAL A 13 7.46 -9.78 -12.70
C VAL A 13 8.60 -9.67 -11.69
N LEU A 14 9.82 -9.36 -12.16
CA LEU A 14 10.97 -9.13 -11.26
C LEU A 14 10.82 -7.87 -10.41
N PHE A 15 10.23 -6.80 -10.95
CA PHE A 15 9.96 -5.61 -10.15
C PHE A 15 8.89 -5.86 -9.07
N LEU A 16 7.84 -6.62 -9.41
CA LEU A 16 6.75 -6.97 -8.49
C LEU A 16 7.13 -8.06 -7.49
N SER A 17 8.23 -8.79 -7.72
CA SER A 17 8.61 -9.92 -6.87
C SER A 17 8.88 -9.51 -5.43
N GLY A 18 9.37 -8.28 -5.18
CA GLY A 18 9.57 -7.79 -3.80
C GLY A 18 8.30 -7.79 -2.97
N TYR A 19 7.15 -7.54 -3.59
CA TYR A 19 5.85 -7.62 -2.93
C TYR A 19 5.33 -9.06 -2.81
N PHE A 20 5.41 -9.84 -3.90
CA PHE A 20 4.80 -11.16 -3.98
C PHE A 20 5.62 -12.30 -3.35
N PHE A 21 6.94 -12.12 -3.23
CA PHE A 21 7.88 -13.09 -2.68
C PHE A 21 8.65 -12.46 -1.52
N TYR A 22 7.93 -12.13 -0.44
CA TYR A 22 8.49 -11.49 0.75
C TYR A 22 9.21 -12.49 1.65
N ARG A 23 8.56 -13.63 1.95
CA ARG A 23 9.13 -14.67 2.80
C ARG A 23 8.57 -16.05 2.49
N PHE A 24 9.33 -17.08 2.86
CA PHE A 24 8.90 -18.47 2.87
C PHE A 24 8.78 -18.94 4.32
N GLN A 25 7.56 -19.25 4.76
CA GLN A 25 7.29 -19.76 6.10
C GLN A 25 7.17 -21.27 6.09
N TYR A 26 7.80 -21.94 7.06
CA TYR A 26 7.71 -23.37 7.26
C TYR A 26 7.63 -23.67 8.75
N GLY A 27 6.73 -24.55 9.17
CA GLY A 27 6.60 -24.89 10.59
C GLY A 27 5.93 -23.80 11.43
N SER A 28 6.60 -23.39 12.51
CA SER A 28 6.13 -22.44 13.52
C SER A 28 6.33 -20.97 13.10
N GLU A 29 5.80 -20.03 13.89
CA GLU A 29 5.78 -18.59 13.58
C GLU A 29 7.16 -17.98 13.33
N ASN A 30 8.18 -18.45 14.05
CA ASN A 30 9.54 -17.92 13.97
C ASN A 30 10.40 -18.60 12.89
N GLU A 31 9.84 -19.62 12.22
CA GLU A 31 10.54 -20.40 11.20
C GLU A 31 10.19 -19.89 9.81
N TYR A 32 10.97 -18.91 9.34
CA TYR A 32 10.82 -18.34 8.01
C TYR A 32 12.16 -17.95 7.36
N ILE A 33 12.16 -17.94 6.03
CA ILE A 33 13.24 -17.40 5.19
C ILE A 33 12.71 -16.10 4.57
N SER A 34 13.26 -14.95 4.96
CA SER A 34 12.96 -13.67 4.32
C SER A 34 13.74 -13.51 3.03
N PHE A 35 13.07 -13.05 1.98
CA PHE A 35 13.71 -12.71 0.72
C PHE A 35 13.98 -11.20 0.67
N ASN A 36 15.25 -10.80 0.67
CA ASN A 36 15.62 -9.40 0.46
C ASN A 36 15.70 -9.10 -1.04
N LEU A 37 14.55 -8.80 -1.66
CA LEU A 37 14.44 -8.55 -3.10
C LEU A 37 14.57 -7.07 -3.48
N ALA A 38 14.89 -6.19 -2.52
CA ALA A 38 15.13 -4.78 -2.79
C ALA A 38 16.28 -4.56 -3.80
N VAL A 39 17.35 -5.37 -3.68
CA VAL A 39 18.49 -5.34 -4.63
C VAL A 39 18.05 -5.73 -6.03
N LEU A 40 17.14 -6.69 -6.17
CA LEU A 40 16.60 -7.10 -7.45
C LEU A 40 15.78 -5.98 -8.10
N GLN A 41 14.94 -5.29 -7.32
CA GLN A 41 14.19 -4.13 -7.82
C GLN A 41 15.11 -2.98 -8.26
N ILE A 42 16.18 -2.72 -7.51
CA ILE A 42 17.22 -1.75 -7.91
C ILE A 42 17.89 -2.18 -9.22
N ALA A 43 18.31 -3.45 -9.34
CA ALA A 43 18.96 -3.97 -10.54
C ALA A 43 18.04 -3.87 -11.77
N VAL A 44 16.77 -4.22 -11.63
CA VAL A 44 15.74 -4.07 -12.67
C VAL A 44 15.55 -2.60 -13.05
N SER A 45 15.53 -1.70 -12.06
CA SER A 45 15.41 -0.26 -12.29
C SER A 45 16.60 0.29 -13.08
N ILE A 46 17.84 -0.10 -12.71
CA ILE A 46 19.06 0.27 -13.43
C ILE A 46 19.02 -0.27 -14.86
N TYR A 47 18.66 -1.53 -15.05
CA TYR A 47 18.53 -2.13 -16.37
C TYR A 47 17.54 -1.36 -17.26
N ALA A 48 16.37 -1.03 -16.72
CA ALA A 48 15.36 -0.27 -17.43
C ALA A 48 15.82 1.16 -17.77
N MET A 49 16.56 1.82 -16.88
CA MET A 49 17.16 3.13 -17.14
C MET A 49 18.13 3.11 -18.31
N VAL A 50 18.99 2.07 -18.38
CA VAL A 50 19.97 1.94 -19.46
C VAL A 50 19.28 1.65 -20.79
N ARG A 51 18.18 0.90 -20.77
CA ARG A 51 17.53 0.42 -21.99
C ARG A 51 16.43 1.34 -22.53
N TYR A 52 15.76 2.10 -21.66
CA TYR A 52 14.60 2.90 -22.04
C TYR A 52 14.86 4.39 -21.82
N PRO A 53 14.70 5.23 -22.86
CA PRO A 53 14.98 6.65 -22.76
C PRO A 53 13.99 7.35 -21.83
N VAL A 54 14.52 8.13 -20.89
CA VAL A 54 13.76 8.98 -19.98
C VAL A 54 13.77 10.43 -20.50
N ARG A 55 12.63 11.13 -20.45
CA ARG A 55 12.55 12.54 -20.85
C ARG A 55 13.29 13.45 -19.86
N GLY A 56 14.08 14.39 -20.37
CA GLY A 56 14.94 15.26 -19.56
C GLY A 56 14.21 16.05 -18.47
N GLY A 57 13.04 16.64 -18.75
CA GLY A 57 12.33 17.46 -17.78
C GLY A 57 11.81 16.70 -16.53
N SER A 58 11.18 15.53 -16.73
CA SER A 58 10.73 14.69 -15.61
C SER A 58 11.90 14.10 -14.83
N LEU A 59 12.97 13.73 -15.53
CA LEU A 59 14.21 13.26 -14.91
C LEU A 59 14.84 14.34 -14.03
N ILE A 60 14.96 15.58 -14.52
CA ILE A 60 15.48 16.72 -13.76
C ILE A 60 14.64 16.95 -12.51
N PHE A 61 13.30 16.92 -12.62
CA PHE A 61 12.44 17.08 -11.46
C PHE A 61 12.64 15.97 -10.42
N VAL A 62 12.70 14.69 -10.83
CA VAL A 62 12.93 13.57 -9.91
C VAL A 62 14.32 13.64 -9.29
N LEU A 63 15.35 13.97 -10.06
CA LEU A 63 16.70 14.19 -9.54
C LEU A 63 16.69 15.33 -8.52
N PHE A 64 16.21 16.52 -8.90
CA PHE A 64 16.18 17.68 -8.02
C PHE A 64 15.40 17.41 -6.73
N SER A 65 14.19 16.87 -6.82
CA SER A 65 13.37 16.56 -5.64
C SER A 65 14.01 15.48 -4.75
N SER A 66 14.57 14.43 -5.34
CA SER A 66 15.23 13.37 -4.56
C SER A 66 16.48 13.88 -3.87
N PHE A 67 17.35 14.61 -4.56
CA PHE A 67 18.55 15.20 -3.97
C PHE A 67 18.23 16.30 -2.96
N PHE A 68 17.15 17.06 -3.16
CA PHE A 68 16.64 18.00 -2.17
C PHE A 68 16.18 17.30 -0.89
N LEU A 69 15.48 16.17 -0.98
CA LEU A 69 15.08 15.39 0.21
C LEU A 69 16.30 14.83 0.95
N LEU A 70 17.32 14.36 0.22
CA LEU A 70 18.58 13.91 0.84
C LEU A 70 19.33 15.07 1.48
N PHE A 71 19.37 16.24 0.82
CA PHE A 71 19.94 17.45 1.38
C PHE A 71 19.19 17.88 2.64
N LEU A 72 17.86 17.85 2.63
CA LEU A 72 17.03 18.14 3.81
C LEU A 72 17.35 17.16 4.94
N GLN A 73 17.51 15.87 4.65
CA GLN A 73 17.92 14.87 5.64
C GLN A 73 19.26 15.25 6.29
N VAL A 74 20.28 15.52 5.49
CA VAL A 74 21.64 15.82 6.00
C VAL A 74 21.68 17.19 6.68
N ALA A 75 21.23 18.23 5.99
CA ALA A 75 21.38 19.61 6.41
C ALA A 75 20.45 19.98 7.57
N TYR A 76 19.23 19.45 7.61
CA TYR A 76 18.24 19.79 8.63
C TYR A 76 18.08 18.68 9.68
N TYR A 77 17.74 17.45 9.27
CA TYR A 77 17.40 16.41 10.24
C TYR A 77 18.61 15.91 11.03
N SER A 78 19.70 15.54 10.34
CA SER A 78 20.91 15.02 11.00
C SER A 78 21.62 16.07 11.84
N ASN A 79 21.68 17.33 11.39
CA ASN A 79 22.42 18.38 12.11
C ASN A 79 21.62 19.11 13.19
N PHE A 80 20.29 19.13 13.11
CA PHE A 80 19.45 19.91 14.03
C PHE A 80 18.38 19.07 14.72
N VAL A 81 17.52 18.37 13.96
CA VAL A 81 16.36 17.69 14.55
C VAL A 81 16.79 16.52 15.43
N ILE A 82 17.61 15.59 14.92
CA ILE A 82 18.03 14.39 15.66
C ILE A 82 18.81 14.78 16.92
N PRO A 83 19.84 15.64 16.86
CA PRO A 83 20.62 15.98 18.05
C PRO A 83 19.80 16.72 19.12
N TRP A 84 18.84 17.55 18.71
CA TRP A 84 18.02 18.33 19.64
C TRP A 84 16.82 17.54 20.17
N SER A 85 16.37 16.52 19.43
CA SER A 85 15.22 15.71 19.81
C SER A 85 15.49 14.84 21.04
N GLY A 86 16.74 14.48 21.35
CA GLY A 86 17.04 13.53 22.43
C GLY A 86 16.47 12.12 22.17
N LEU A 87 16.20 11.79 20.91
CA LEU A 87 15.83 10.43 20.50
C LEU A 87 17.01 9.47 20.68
N PRO A 88 16.76 8.20 21.03
CA PRO A 88 17.80 7.19 21.13
C PRO A 88 18.36 6.81 19.75
N GLY A 89 19.61 6.33 19.73
CA GLY A 89 20.34 5.96 18.52
C GLY A 89 21.30 7.05 18.05
N ASP A 90 22.31 6.65 17.27
CA ASP A 90 23.38 7.55 16.84
C ASP A 90 23.06 8.20 15.49
N GLU A 91 23.49 9.45 15.29
CA GLU A 91 23.27 10.21 14.05
C GLU A 91 23.67 9.44 12.77
N ALA A 92 24.75 8.65 12.86
CA ALA A 92 25.23 7.82 11.76
C ALA A 92 24.25 6.70 11.38
N GLU A 93 23.54 6.12 12.34
CA GLU A 93 22.53 5.09 12.10
C GLU A 93 21.30 5.68 11.42
N TYR A 94 20.85 6.85 11.89
CA TYR A 94 19.77 7.61 11.25
C TYR A 94 20.10 7.98 9.80
N LEU A 95 21.30 8.51 9.56
CA LEU A 95 21.75 8.86 8.21
C LEU A 95 21.81 7.61 7.32
N THR A 96 22.34 6.50 7.84
CA THR A 96 22.41 5.24 7.10
C THR A 96 21.02 4.71 6.75
N ALA A 97 20.07 4.74 7.70
CA ALA A 97 18.69 4.33 7.47
C ALA A 97 18.00 5.20 6.42
N ALA A 98 18.22 6.51 6.46
CA ALA A 98 17.68 7.45 5.50
C ALA A 98 18.27 7.24 4.09
N ILE A 99 19.59 7.08 3.96
CA ILE A 99 20.26 6.82 2.68
C ILE A 99 19.75 5.52 2.06
N ARG A 100 19.61 4.44 2.85
CA ARG A 100 19.07 3.15 2.35
C ARG A 100 17.67 3.33 1.77
N LEU A 101 16.80 4.02 2.49
CA LEU A 101 15.43 4.29 2.05
C LEU A 101 15.41 5.20 0.81
N TRP A 102 16.24 6.25 0.80
CA TRP A 102 16.39 7.17 -0.32
C TRP A 102 16.85 6.47 -1.59
N VAL A 103 17.93 5.69 -1.54
CA VAL A 103 18.47 4.95 -2.70
C VAL A 103 17.40 4.08 -3.32
N TYR A 104 16.68 3.32 -2.49
CA TYR A 104 15.64 2.44 -2.99
C TYR A 104 14.48 3.21 -3.65
N LEU A 105 13.92 4.22 -2.96
CA LEU A 105 12.79 4.98 -3.51
C LEU A 105 13.19 5.77 -4.75
N PHE A 106 14.43 6.27 -4.81
CA PHE A 106 14.99 6.91 -5.99
C PHE A 106 14.93 5.99 -7.22
N PHE A 107 15.42 4.75 -7.11
CA PHE A 107 15.38 3.80 -8.22
C PHE A 107 13.96 3.43 -8.63
N VAL A 108 13.04 3.27 -7.67
CA VAL A 108 11.60 3.06 -7.96
C VAL A 108 11.00 4.24 -8.74
N CYS A 109 11.32 5.46 -8.35
CA CYS A 109 10.83 6.67 -9.03
C CYS A 109 11.39 6.78 -10.45
N ILE A 110 12.67 6.50 -10.64
CA ILE A 110 13.26 6.53 -11.97
C ILE A 110 12.68 5.40 -12.85
N TYR A 111 12.50 4.21 -12.30
CA TYR A 111 11.86 3.10 -13.01
C TYR A 111 10.47 3.48 -13.52
N ALA A 112 9.66 4.14 -12.68
CA ALA A 112 8.35 4.67 -13.08
C ALA A 112 8.41 5.63 -14.28
N LEU A 113 9.47 6.44 -14.41
CA LEU A 113 9.65 7.34 -15.55
C LEU A 113 9.96 6.62 -16.88
N THR A 114 10.38 5.36 -16.83
CA THR A 114 10.64 4.53 -18.03
C THR A 114 9.37 3.92 -18.62
N ILE A 115 8.24 4.03 -17.93
CA ILE A 115 6.99 3.34 -18.27
C ILE A 115 6.25 4.10 -19.38
N THR A 116 5.89 3.37 -20.43
CA THR A 116 5.02 3.85 -21.51
C THR A 116 3.57 3.42 -21.30
N ARG A 117 2.66 3.91 -22.14
CA ARG A 117 1.24 3.55 -22.09
C ARG A 117 1.00 2.05 -22.32
N ASP A 118 1.70 1.46 -23.29
CA ASP A 118 1.58 0.02 -23.59
C ASP A 118 2.14 -0.85 -22.46
N ASP A 119 3.14 -0.33 -21.75
CA ASP A 119 3.74 -0.99 -20.61
C ASP A 119 2.80 -1.11 -19.41
N LEU A 120 1.84 -0.20 -19.26
CA LEU A 120 0.85 -0.28 -18.20
C LEU A 120 -0.03 -1.53 -18.29
N TYR A 121 -0.44 -1.90 -19.51
CA TYR A 121 -1.19 -3.15 -19.72
C TYR A 121 -0.36 -4.36 -19.30
N ASN A 122 0.90 -4.38 -19.73
CA ASN A 122 1.82 -5.49 -19.42
C ASN A 122 2.15 -5.56 -17.93
N PHE A 123 2.26 -4.42 -17.25
CA PHE A 123 2.43 -4.33 -15.80
C PHE A 123 1.21 -4.86 -15.06
N CYS A 124 0.01 -4.43 -15.44
CA CYS A 124 -1.24 -4.93 -14.87
C CYS A 124 -1.41 -6.43 -15.08
N ASP A 125 -1.11 -6.94 -16.27
CA ASP A 125 -1.16 -8.38 -16.55
C ASP A 125 -0.14 -9.17 -15.71
N ALA A 126 1.07 -8.65 -15.50
CA ALA A 126 2.05 -9.25 -14.60
C ALA A 126 1.55 -9.28 -13.15
N PHE A 127 0.94 -8.18 -12.67
CA PHE A 127 0.37 -8.12 -11.33
C PHE A 127 -0.81 -9.08 -11.15
N ILE A 128 -1.71 -9.18 -12.13
CA ILE A 128 -2.85 -10.10 -12.11
C ILE A 128 -2.36 -11.55 -12.16
N PHE A 129 -1.34 -11.85 -12.97
CA PHE A 129 -0.73 -13.17 -13.01
C PHE A 129 -0.18 -13.59 -11.65
N LEU A 130 0.63 -12.74 -11.01
CA LEU A 130 1.18 -12.99 -9.69
C LEU A 130 0.08 -13.08 -8.62
N SER A 131 -0.95 -12.23 -8.72
CA SER A 131 -2.13 -12.26 -7.84
C SER A 131 -2.85 -13.61 -7.88
N ARG A 132 -3.15 -14.12 -9.09
CA ARG A 132 -3.77 -15.44 -9.27
C ARG A 132 -2.88 -16.54 -8.70
N PHE A 133 -1.58 -16.47 -8.99
CA PHE A 133 -0.60 -17.44 -8.49
C PHE A 133 -0.56 -17.49 -6.96
N SER A 134 -0.54 -16.33 -6.29
CA SER A 134 -0.56 -16.26 -4.82
C SER A 134 -1.83 -16.83 -4.21
N VAL A 135 -3.00 -16.59 -4.81
CA VAL A 135 -4.26 -17.18 -4.32
C VAL A 135 -4.26 -18.71 -4.49
N VAL A 136 -3.78 -19.21 -5.63
CA VAL A 136 -3.67 -20.66 -5.87
C VAL A 136 -2.73 -21.31 -4.85
N ILE A 137 -1.57 -20.71 -4.59
CA ILE A 137 -0.63 -21.19 -3.57
C ILE A 137 -1.27 -21.17 -2.18
N ALA A 138 -1.97 -20.09 -1.82
CA ALA A 138 -2.65 -19.99 -0.53
C ALA A 138 -3.66 -21.12 -0.31
N VAL A 139 -4.46 -21.45 -1.34
CA VAL A 139 -5.40 -22.57 -1.30
C VAL A 139 -4.66 -23.91 -1.20
N ALA A 140 -3.60 -24.10 -1.97
CA ALA A 140 -2.79 -25.32 -1.93
C ALA A 140 -2.14 -25.54 -0.56
N SER A 141 -1.61 -24.47 0.06
CA SER A 141 -1.04 -24.50 1.41
C SER A 141 -2.06 -24.91 2.47
N LEU A 142 -3.28 -24.35 2.41
CA LEU A 142 -4.36 -24.79 3.30
C LEU A 142 -4.72 -26.26 3.07
N PHE A 143 -4.82 -26.69 1.81
CA PHE A 143 -5.13 -28.08 1.48
C PHE A 143 -4.06 -29.04 2.02
N ILE A 144 -2.78 -28.73 1.83
CA ILE A 144 -1.65 -29.53 2.36
C ILE A 144 -1.72 -29.60 3.88
N PHE A 145 -2.01 -28.49 4.55
CA PHE A 145 -2.14 -28.49 6.00
C PHE A 145 -3.29 -29.37 6.48
N TYR A 146 -4.49 -29.26 5.89
CA TYR A 146 -5.64 -30.06 6.31
C TYR A 146 -5.52 -31.54 5.97
N THR A 147 -4.71 -31.91 4.97
CA THR A 147 -4.55 -33.31 4.53
C THR A 147 -3.34 -34.00 5.15
N ALA A 148 -2.23 -33.29 5.34
CA ALA A 148 -0.95 -33.86 5.79
C ALA A 148 -0.46 -33.28 7.11
N GLY A 149 -1.12 -32.26 7.68
CA GLY A 149 -0.68 -31.59 8.91
C GLY A 149 0.57 -30.71 8.74
N VAL A 150 1.02 -30.49 7.49
CA VAL A 150 2.25 -29.78 7.20
C VAL A 150 1.98 -28.27 7.11
N SER A 151 2.57 -27.49 8.02
CA SER A 151 2.50 -26.03 8.03
C SER A 151 3.51 -25.43 7.04
N LEU A 152 3.03 -25.02 5.86
CA LEU A 152 3.85 -24.38 4.82
C LEU A 152 3.13 -23.16 4.26
N LEU A 153 3.80 -22.00 4.30
CA LEU A 153 3.27 -20.72 3.82
C LEU A 153 1.95 -20.30 4.50
N LEU A 154 1.78 -20.75 5.73
CA LEU A 154 0.65 -20.44 6.60
C LEU A 154 1.13 -19.56 7.75
N ASN A 155 0.27 -18.67 8.20
CA ASN A 155 0.47 -17.88 9.40
C ASN A 155 -0.27 -18.55 10.55
N THR A 156 0.47 -18.94 11.58
CA THR A 156 -0.01 -19.61 12.79
C THR A 156 0.00 -18.69 14.03
N TYR A 157 0.32 -17.40 13.85
CA TYR A 157 0.50 -16.39 14.91
C TYR A 157 -0.68 -16.28 15.89
N PHE A 158 -1.91 -16.49 15.39
CA PHE A 158 -3.12 -16.36 16.21
C PHE A 158 -3.51 -17.71 16.84
N ALA A 159 -2.51 -18.36 17.45
CA ALA A 159 -2.51 -19.77 17.85
C ALA A 159 -3.82 -20.30 18.50
N GLU A 160 -4.00 -21.61 18.30
CA GLU A 160 -5.07 -22.55 18.68
C GLU A 160 -6.26 -22.74 17.72
N HIS A 161 -6.82 -21.71 17.06
CA HIS A 161 -8.11 -21.91 16.36
C HIS A 161 -8.25 -21.36 14.93
N LEU A 162 -7.34 -20.51 14.43
CA LEU A 162 -7.50 -19.91 13.09
C LEU A 162 -6.19 -19.91 12.30
N ILE A 163 -6.13 -20.80 11.31
CA ILE A 163 -4.99 -20.93 10.39
C ILE A 163 -5.29 -20.10 9.15
N ARG A 164 -4.38 -19.17 8.83
CA ARG A 164 -4.58 -18.23 7.72
C ARG A 164 -3.44 -18.37 6.71
N PRO A 165 -3.74 -18.53 5.42
CA PRO A 165 -2.69 -18.58 4.44
C PRO A 165 -2.07 -17.20 4.25
N GLN A 166 -0.74 -17.19 4.09
CA GLN A 166 0.00 -16.00 3.68
C GLN A 166 0.66 -16.18 2.31
N ALA A 167 0.73 -17.41 1.79
CA ALA A 167 1.54 -17.73 0.62
C ALA A 167 2.96 -17.20 0.82
N PHE A 168 3.55 -16.54 -0.18
CA PHE A 168 4.85 -15.89 -0.07
C PHE A 168 4.78 -14.43 0.39
N LEU A 169 3.60 -13.93 0.75
CA LEU A 169 3.43 -12.55 1.20
C LEU A 169 3.93 -12.37 2.64
N SER A 170 4.10 -11.11 3.04
CA SER A 170 4.54 -10.79 4.40
C SER A 170 3.58 -11.29 5.48
N GLU A 171 2.27 -11.22 5.24
CA GLU A 171 1.22 -11.64 6.17
C GLU A 171 -0.15 -11.75 5.47
N PRO A 172 -1.17 -12.38 6.07
CA PRO A 172 -2.47 -12.58 5.43
C PRO A 172 -3.17 -11.28 4.96
N SER A 173 -2.98 -10.17 5.67
CA SER A 173 -3.55 -8.87 5.27
C SER A 173 -2.90 -8.27 4.02
N SER A 174 -1.77 -8.82 3.54
CA SER A 174 -1.16 -8.46 2.25
C SER A 174 -1.99 -8.93 1.05
N PHE A 175 -3.04 -9.72 1.25
CA PHE A 175 -3.99 -10.02 0.17
C PHE A 175 -4.92 -8.84 -0.16
N ALA A 176 -4.92 -7.77 0.64
CA ALA A 176 -5.83 -6.64 0.47
C ALA A 176 -5.84 -6.01 -0.95
N PRO A 177 -4.69 -5.58 -1.53
CA PRO A 177 -4.70 -5.06 -2.89
C PRO A 177 -4.91 -6.15 -3.94
N ILE A 178 -4.51 -7.41 -3.67
CA ILE A 178 -4.72 -8.55 -4.56
C ILE A 178 -6.21 -8.81 -4.77
N ALA A 179 -6.96 -8.92 -3.67
CA ALA A 179 -8.40 -9.19 -3.70
C ALA A 179 -9.16 -8.04 -4.40
N ALA A 180 -8.81 -6.79 -4.09
CA ALA A 180 -9.42 -5.61 -4.69
C ALA A 180 -9.18 -5.53 -6.21
N VAL A 181 -7.94 -5.74 -6.66
CA VAL A 181 -7.59 -5.72 -8.08
C VAL A 181 -8.28 -6.85 -8.83
N LEU A 182 -8.21 -8.09 -8.34
CA LEU A 182 -8.88 -9.22 -8.99
C LEU A 182 -10.40 -9.04 -9.09
N MET A 183 -11.03 -8.47 -8.05
CA MET A 183 -12.47 -8.19 -8.06
C MET A 183 -12.84 -7.17 -9.14
N ILE A 184 -12.21 -5.99 -9.12
CA ILE A 184 -12.61 -4.88 -9.98
C ILE A 184 -12.14 -5.12 -11.42
N VAL A 185 -10.91 -5.60 -11.64
CA VAL A 185 -10.46 -5.96 -13.00
C VAL A 185 -11.24 -7.16 -13.53
N GLY A 186 -11.54 -8.15 -12.69
CA GLY A 186 -12.41 -9.26 -13.05
C GLY A 186 -13.79 -8.79 -13.51
N TRP A 187 -14.36 -7.80 -12.83
CA TRP A 187 -15.61 -7.16 -13.25
C TRP A 187 -15.49 -6.42 -14.59
N ILE A 188 -14.45 -5.59 -14.75
CA ILE A 188 -14.19 -4.84 -16.00
C ILE A 188 -14.00 -5.79 -17.18
N ARG A 189 -13.15 -6.82 -17.02
CA ARG A 189 -12.85 -7.84 -18.03
C ARG A 189 -13.93 -8.91 -18.18
N LYS A 190 -14.98 -8.88 -17.34
CA LYS A 190 -16.02 -9.93 -17.23
C LYS A 190 -15.45 -11.33 -16.99
N SER A 191 -14.30 -11.41 -16.30
CA SER A 191 -13.61 -12.65 -15.96
C SER A 191 -14.19 -13.25 -14.68
N LYS A 192 -15.03 -14.28 -14.84
CA LYS A 192 -15.61 -15.01 -13.70
C LYS A 192 -14.54 -15.66 -12.82
N ILE A 193 -13.42 -16.08 -13.42
CA ILE A 193 -12.29 -16.70 -12.71
C ILE A 193 -11.65 -15.70 -11.74
N ASP A 194 -11.41 -14.45 -12.17
CA ASP A 194 -10.79 -13.44 -11.31
C ASP A 194 -11.70 -13.03 -10.15
N ILE A 195 -13.01 -12.91 -10.42
CA ILE A 195 -14.00 -12.65 -9.37
C ILE A 195 -14.03 -13.81 -8.37
N ALA A 196 -14.05 -15.06 -8.85
CA ALA A 196 -14.02 -16.24 -7.98
C ALA A 196 -12.75 -16.30 -7.13
N LEU A 197 -11.58 -16.06 -7.73
CA LEU A 197 -10.30 -16.02 -7.00
C LEU A 197 -10.26 -14.89 -5.97
N SER A 198 -10.84 -13.72 -6.26
CA SER A 198 -10.97 -12.65 -5.28
C SER A 198 -11.86 -13.06 -4.09
N LEU A 199 -13.02 -13.66 -4.34
CA LEU A 199 -13.91 -14.16 -3.28
C LEU A 199 -13.24 -15.24 -2.44
N ILE A 200 -12.50 -16.16 -3.07
CA ILE A 200 -11.68 -17.15 -2.38
C ILE A 200 -10.64 -16.46 -1.50
N ALA A 201 -9.88 -15.49 -2.04
CA ALA A 201 -8.87 -14.75 -1.28
C ALA A 201 -9.47 -14.04 -0.05
N LEU A 202 -10.63 -13.40 -0.20
CA LEU A 202 -11.35 -12.75 0.89
C LEU A 202 -11.81 -13.77 1.94
N GLY A 203 -12.32 -14.92 1.52
CA GLY A 203 -12.77 -15.99 2.40
C GLY A 203 -11.63 -16.64 3.17
N ILE A 204 -10.56 -17.07 2.49
CA ILE A 204 -9.49 -17.85 3.13
C ILE A 204 -8.59 -17.01 4.03
N THR A 205 -8.41 -15.72 3.75
CA THR A 205 -7.51 -14.87 4.54
C THR A 205 -8.13 -14.38 5.83
N PHE A 206 -9.46 -14.45 5.98
CA PHE A 206 -10.21 -13.95 7.15
C PHE A 206 -9.67 -12.60 7.65
N SER A 207 -9.38 -11.70 6.70
CA SER A 207 -8.74 -10.41 6.97
C SER A 207 -9.78 -9.29 6.77
N PRO A 208 -10.25 -8.64 7.85
CA PRO A 208 -11.18 -7.53 7.71
C PRO A 208 -10.57 -6.37 6.90
N ILE A 209 -9.25 -6.21 6.93
CA ILE A 209 -8.55 -5.22 6.11
C ILE A 209 -8.69 -5.52 4.62
N SER A 210 -8.61 -6.79 4.22
CA SER A 210 -8.78 -7.19 2.81
C SER A 210 -10.19 -6.91 2.31
N ILE A 211 -11.20 -7.15 3.16
CA ILE A 211 -12.61 -6.85 2.88
C ILE A 211 -12.82 -5.34 2.75
N LEU A 212 -12.39 -4.56 3.76
CA LEU A 212 -12.52 -3.10 3.77
C LEU A 212 -11.80 -2.46 2.57
N THR A 213 -10.59 -2.91 2.27
CA THR A 213 -9.82 -2.42 1.13
C THR A 213 -10.55 -2.67 -0.18
N THR A 214 -11.11 -3.86 -0.36
CA THR A 214 -11.88 -4.21 -1.57
C THR A 214 -13.11 -3.32 -1.72
N LEU A 215 -13.88 -3.14 -0.64
CA LEU A 215 -15.09 -2.30 -0.66
C LEU A 215 -14.77 -0.83 -0.96
N LEU A 216 -13.75 -0.28 -0.30
CA LEU A 216 -13.32 1.11 -0.52
C LEU A 216 -12.70 1.31 -1.91
N ALA A 217 -11.95 0.34 -2.43
CA ALA A 217 -11.42 0.41 -3.79
C ALA A 217 -12.53 0.39 -4.84
N ILE A 218 -13.56 -0.46 -4.68
CA ILE A 218 -14.74 -0.47 -5.56
C ILE A 218 -15.45 0.88 -5.49
N PHE A 219 -15.62 1.45 -4.29
CA PHE A 219 -16.24 2.76 -4.10
C PHE A 219 -15.46 3.86 -4.85
N LEU A 220 -14.16 4.01 -4.57
CA LEU A 220 -13.33 5.04 -5.18
C LEU A 220 -13.29 4.90 -6.71
N TYR A 221 -13.18 3.67 -7.23
CA TYR A 221 -13.23 3.40 -8.66
C TYR A 221 -14.59 3.80 -9.26
N SER A 222 -15.70 3.49 -8.58
CA SER A 222 -17.06 3.82 -9.02
C SER A 222 -17.32 5.33 -9.01
N CYS A 223 -16.77 6.05 -8.02
CA CYS A 223 -16.80 7.52 -7.97
C CYS A 223 -16.03 8.13 -9.14
N LEU A 224 -14.86 7.56 -9.46
CA LEU A 224 -14.00 8.10 -10.51
C LEU A 224 -14.60 7.93 -11.91
N TYR A 225 -15.16 6.77 -12.23
CA TYR A 225 -15.67 6.45 -13.57
C TYR A 225 -17.19 6.59 -13.73
N GLY A 226 -17.90 7.10 -12.71
CA GLY A 226 -19.28 7.58 -12.85
C GLY A 226 -20.29 6.53 -13.30
N ILE A 227 -20.45 5.45 -12.53
CA ILE A 227 -21.44 4.39 -12.80
C ILE A 227 -22.86 4.92 -12.49
N LYS A 228 -23.45 5.68 -13.43
CA LYS A 228 -24.65 6.55 -13.30
C LYS A 228 -25.99 5.90 -12.88
N SER A 229 -26.06 4.65 -12.42
CA SER A 229 -27.32 4.05 -11.89
C SER A 229 -27.11 3.20 -10.63
N THR A 230 -25.91 2.64 -10.45
CA THR A 230 -25.56 1.75 -9.34
C THR A 230 -24.78 2.47 -8.23
N SER A 231 -24.10 3.58 -8.54
CA SER A 231 -23.37 4.40 -7.56
C SER A 231 -24.28 4.96 -6.45
N ALA A 232 -25.55 5.27 -6.75
CA ALA A 232 -26.55 5.71 -5.77
C ALA A 232 -27.10 4.56 -4.89
N LYS A 233 -27.07 3.31 -5.37
CA LYS A 233 -27.49 2.11 -4.60
C LYS A 233 -26.36 1.55 -3.75
N MET A 234 -25.12 1.69 -4.21
CA MET A 234 -23.90 1.46 -3.41
C MET A 234 -23.74 2.51 -2.31
N PHE A 235 -24.16 3.76 -2.52
CA PHE A 235 -24.27 4.76 -1.45
C PHE A 235 -25.27 4.32 -0.36
N ILE A 236 -26.47 3.85 -0.75
CA ILE A 236 -27.48 3.32 0.18
C ILE A 236 -26.98 2.08 0.94
N PHE A 237 -26.21 1.17 0.31
CA PHE A 237 -25.63 -0.01 0.97
C PHE A 237 -24.45 0.31 1.89
N VAL A 238 -23.51 1.16 1.45
CA VAL A 238 -22.33 1.55 2.26
C VAL A 238 -22.74 2.41 3.44
N VAL A 239 -23.70 3.34 3.27
CA VAL A 239 -24.27 4.11 4.39
C VAL A 239 -25.13 3.21 5.29
N ALA A 240 -25.89 2.24 4.77
CA ALA A 240 -26.64 1.31 5.61
C ALA A 240 -25.74 0.36 6.41
N VAL A 241 -24.64 -0.13 5.83
CA VAL A 241 -23.66 -0.98 6.53
C VAL A 241 -22.90 -0.15 7.56
N VAL A 242 -22.45 1.07 7.25
CA VAL A 242 -21.81 1.96 8.22
C VAL A 242 -22.77 2.38 9.35
N SER A 243 -24.04 2.71 9.05
CA SER A 243 -25.09 3.03 10.03
C SER A 243 -25.51 1.81 10.88
N MET A 244 -25.48 0.58 10.34
CA MET A 244 -25.65 -0.65 11.11
C MET A 244 -24.42 -0.98 11.96
N SER A 245 -23.22 -0.64 11.47
CA SER A 245 -21.96 -0.80 12.22
C SER A 245 -21.89 0.10 13.46
N THR A 246 -22.59 1.24 13.44
CA THR A 246 -22.71 2.16 14.59
C THR A 246 -23.90 1.85 15.51
N LEU A 247 -24.98 1.22 15.03
CA LEU A 247 -26.19 0.90 15.81
C LEU A 247 -26.07 -0.37 16.69
N PHE A 248 -25.12 -1.28 16.43
CA PHE A 248 -24.86 -2.47 17.27
C PHE A 248 -23.78 -2.27 18.33
N MET A 249 -23.40 -1.02 18.59
CA MET A 249 -22.38 -0.64 19.56
C MET A 249 -22.95 -0.50 20.97
N MET A 250 -23.21 -1.64 21.62
CA MET A 250 -23.26 -1.70 23.10
C MET A 250 -22.50 -2.89 23.72
N GLU A 251 -22.10 -3.91 22.94
CA GLU A 251 -21.37 -5.08 23.49
C GLU A 251 -20.25 -5.61 22.56
N CYS A 252 -19.33 -4.74 22.11
CA CYS A 252 -18.25 -5.17 21.21
C CYS A 252 -17.31 -6.20 21.88
N THR A 253 -17.15 -6.12 23.21
CA THR A 253 -16.35 -7.02 24.06
C THR A 253 -16.76 -8.48 23.88
N ASN A 254 -18.07 -8.77 23.90
CA ASN A 254 -18.62 -10.12 23.75
C ASN A 254 -18.29 -10.72 22.37
N LEU A 255 -18.26 -9.88 21.32
CA LEU A 255 -17.88 -10.32 19.98
C LEU A 255 -16.39 -10.63 19.87
N VAL A 256 -15.51 -9.84 20.52
CA VAL A 256 -14.06 -10.05 20.43
C VAL A 256 -13.61 -11.32 21.14
N VAL A 257 -14.25 -11.69 22.25
CA VAL A 257 -13.95 -12.94 22.97
C VAL A 257 -14.58 -14.18 22.36
N SER A 258 -15.45 -14.04 21.35
CA SER A 258 -16.13 -15.17 20.70
C SER A 258 -15.15 -16.21 20.16
N LEU A 259 -15.51 -17.50 20.27
CA LEU A 259 -14.81 -18.63 19.65
C LEU A 259 -15.08 -18.72 18.13
N ASN A 260 -16.13 -18.06 17.65
CA ASN A 260 -16.43 -17.96 16.23
C ASN A 260 -15.50 -16.91 15.59
N GLY A 261 -14.60 -17.36 14.70
CA GLY A 261 -13.65 -16.48 14.02
C GLY A 261 -14.27 -15.33 13.23
N PHE A 262 -15.51 -15.50 12.74
CA PHE A 262 -16.25 -14.44 12.05
C PHE A 262 -16.76 -13.37 13.02
N GLU A 263 -17.39 -13.78 14.12
CA GLU A 263 -17.84 -12.86 15.18
C GLU A 263 -16.66 -12.11 15.80
N ARG A 264 -15.56 -12.83 16.07
CA ARG A 264 -14.30 -12.23 16.53
C ARG A 264 -13.79 -11.19 15.54
N THR A 265 -13.85 -11.48 14.25
CA THR A 265 -13.43 -10.52 13.20
C THR A 265 -14.29 -9.26 13.20
N ILE A 266 -15.63 -9.39 13.33
CA ILE A 266 -16.56 -8.26 13.44
C ILE A 266 -16.28 -7.46 14.72
N GLY A 267 -16.10 -8.14 15.86
CA GLY A 267 -15.76 -7.52 17.13
C GLY A 267 -14.47 -6.71 17.06
N ARG A 268 -13.43 -7.22 16.39
CA ARG A 268 -12.15 -6.50 16.21
C ARG A 268 -12.30 -5.20 15.42
N VAL A 269 -13.18 -5.18 14.42
CA VAL A 269 -13.48 -3.97 13.63
C VAL A 269 -14.30 -2.99 14.46
N SER A 270 -15.37 -3.47 15.12
CA SER A 270 -16.27 -2.61 15.90
C SER A 270 -15.58 -2.02 17.13
N CYS A 271 -14.93 -2.85 17.96
CA CYS A 271 -14.14 -2.36 19.09
C CYS A 271 -13.02 -1.44 18.63
N GLY A 272 -12.35 -1.74 17.51
CA GLY A 272 -11.28 -0.92 16.94
C GLY A 272 -11.69 0.53 16.64
N VAL A 273 -12.95 0.78 16.30
CA VAL A 273 -13.51 2.13 16.13
C VAL A 273 -13.85 2.75 17.48
N GLN A 274 -14.46 2.00 18.40
CA GLN A 274 -14.86 2.52 19.71
C GLN A 274 -13.68 2.99 20.56
N VAL A 275 -12.58 2.25 20.56
CA VAL A 275 -11.36 2.60 21.33
C VAL A 275 -10.67 3.88 20.85
N ILE A 276 -11.06 4.42 19.69
CA ILE A 276 -10.62 5.75 19.25
C ILE A 276 -11.32 6.84 20.08
N PHE A 277 -12.57 6.60 20.48
CA PHE A 277 -13.41 7.56 21.18
C PHE A 277 -13.47 7.33 22.69
N ASP A 278 -13.18 6.12 23.16
CA ASP A 278 -13.22 5.74 24.58
C ASP A 278 -11.87 5.16 25.03
N SER A 279 -11.11 5.97 25.78
CA SER A 279 -9.83 5.56 26.36
C SER A 279 -9.99 4.55 27.50
N GLY A 280 -11.10 4.57 28.23
CA GLY A 280 -11.37 3.59 29.29
C GLY A 280 -11.64 2.21 28.71
N LEU A 281 -12.38 2.13 27.59
CA LEU A 281 -12.57 0.91 26.84
C LEU A 281 -11.25 0.38 26.26
N ARG A 282 -10.34 1.27 25.83
CA ARG A 282 -9.00 0.88 25.35
C ARG A 282 -8.21 0.15 26.43
N ASP A 283 -8.18 0.67 27.64
CA ASP A 283 -7.45 0.07 28.77
C ASP A 283 -8.08 -1.27 29.16
N GLN A 284 -9.41 -1.37 29.18
CA GLN A 284 -10.15 -2.62 29.45
C GLN A 284 -9.94 -3.69 28.38
N LEU A 285 -9.82 -3.29 27.11
CA LEU A 285 -9.64 -4.21 26.00
C LEU A 285 -8.18 -4.61 25.78
N GLN A 286 -7.20 -3.98 26.43
CA GLN A 286 -5.79 -4.26 26.19
C GLN A 286 -5.42 -5.74 26.46
N ASP A 287 -6.05 -6.34 27.47
CA ASP A 287 -5.86 -7.76 27.84
C ASP A 287 -6.76 -8.73 27.05
N LEU A 288 -7.87 -8.22 26.47
CA LEU A 288 -8.84 -9.02 25.69
C LEU A 288 -8.55 -8.99 24.18
N PHE A 289 -7.92 -7.93 23.71
CA PHE A 289 -7.70 -7.62 22.31
C PHE A 289 -6.50 -6.70 22.10
N THR A 290 -5.37 -7.30 21.74
CA THR A 290 -4.18 -6.52 21.39
C THR A 290 -4.27 -6.02 19.94
N ASN A 291 -4.61 -4.74 19.75
CA ASN A 291 -4.43 -4.06 18.47
C ASN A 291 -3.09 -3.33 18.45
N GLN A 292 -2.01 -4.07 18.17
CA GLN A 292 -0.65 -3.52 18.12
C GLN A 292 -0.53 -2.32 17.16
N ARG A 293 -1.31 -2.27 16.08
CA ARG A 293 -1.25 -1.18 15.09
C ARG A 293 -1.88 0.11 15.60
N LEU A 294 -3.01 0.00 16.28
CA LEU A 294 -3.64 1.14 16.93
C LEU A 294 -2.75 1.65 18.09
N THR A 295 -2.22 0.73 18.90
CA THR A 295 -1.26 1.07 19.97
C THR A 295 -0.03 1.75 19.40
N SER A 296 0.55 1.22 18.32
CA SER A 296 1.70 1.81 17.63
C SER A 296 1.38 3.20 17.05
N THR A 297 0.16 3.39 16.54
CA THR A 297 -0.31 4.70 16.05
C THR A 297 -0.34 5.73 17.18
N PHE A 298 -0.95 5.42 18.32
CA PHE A 298 -0.99 6.33 19.46
C PHE A 298 0.41 6.60 20.02
N MET A 299 1.23 5.57 20.18
CA MET A 299 2.62 5.73 20.61
C MET A 299 3.41 6.62 19.65
N SER A 300 3.21 6.49 18.34
CA SER A 300 3.86 7.34 17.34
C SER A 300 3.45 8.81 17.47
N MET A 301 2.17 9.08 17.77
CA MET A 301 1.67 10.43 18.02
C MET A 301 2.21 11.01 19.33
N ASP A 302 2.23 10.21 20.40
CA ASP A 302 2.76 10.62 21.70
C ASP A 302 4.26 10.91 21.63
N LEU A 303 5.02 10.10 20.90
CA LEU A 303 6.44 10.35 20.64
C LEU A 303 6.67 11.64 19.86
N ALA A 304 5.91 11.86 18.79
CA ALA A 304 5.97 13.11 18.04
C ALA A 304 5.68 14.33 18.92
N ARG A 305 4.75 14.19 19.89
CA ARG A 305 4.45 15.24 20.86
C ARG A 305 5.56 15.44 21.88
N GLN A 306 6.07 14.35 22.46
CA GLN A 306 7.09 14.37 23.50
C GLN A 306 8.41 14.96 23.00
N TYR A 307 8.80 14.61 21.76
CA TYR A 307 10.08 14.97 21.18
C TYR A 307 9.98 16.10 20.14
N GLY A 308 8.86 16.83 20.07
CA GLY A 308 8.70 18.01 19.22
C GLY A 308 8.60 17.74 17.71
N GLY A 309 8.38 16.49 17.29
CA GLY A 309 8.26 16.07 15.90
C GLY A 309 6.89 16.27 15.24
N ILE A 310 5.90 16.90 15.90
CA ILE A 310 4.53 17.03 15.33
C ILE A 310 4.53 17.70 13.95
N LEU A 311 5.23 18.84 13.82
CA LEU A 311 5.16 19.64 12.59
C LEU A 311 6.03 19.06 11.48
N LEU A 312 7.26 18.67 11.81
CA LEU A 312 8.32 18.34 10.84
C LEU A 312 8.82 16.90 10.94
N GLY A 313 8.34 16.09 11.88
CA GLY A 313 8.80 14.72 12.07
C GLY A 313 10.27 14.64 12.51
N PHE A 314 10.86 13.47 12.30
CA PHE A 314 12.21 13.12 12.77
C PHE A 314 13.17 12.74 11.63
N GLY A 315 12.73 12.88 10.38
CA GLY A 315 13.52 12.60 9.18
C GLY A 315 13.20 11.25 8.56
N LEU A 316 13.67 11.07 7.32
CA LEU A 316 13.40 9.90 6.49
C LEU A 316 13.88 8.62 7.18
N ASN A 317 13.00 7.63 7.29
CA ASN A 317 13.25 6.33 7.93
C ASN A 317 13.67 6.38 9.41
N SER A 318 13.54 7.52 10.09
CA SER A 318 13.95 7.67 11.49
C SER A 318 13.32 6.64 12.44
N SER A 319 12.08 6.24 12.18
CA SER A 319 11.37 5.26 12.98
C SER A 319 12.01 3.87 12.98
N SER A 320 12.86 3.52 12.01
CA SER A 320 13.58 2.25 12.04
C SER A 320 14.70 2.20 13.08
N ILE A 321 15.04 3.35 13.69
CA ILE A 321 16.08 3.48 14.71
C ILE A 321 15.47 3.65 16.10
N PHE A 322 14.68 4.71 16.33
CA PHE A 322 14.14 4.97 17.68
C PHE A 322 13.04 3.99 18.10
N MET A 323 12.22 3.45 17.19
CA MET A 323 11.16 2.52 17.61
C MET A 323 11.73 1.22 18.21
N PRO A 324 12.71 0.56 17.57
CA PRO A 324 13.39 -0.57 18.20
C PRO A 324 14.13 -0.20 19.48
N ALA A 325 14.77 0.97 19.53
CA ALA A 325 15.50 1.39 20.72
C ALA A 325 14.57 1.66 21.92
N LEU A 326 13.35 2.16 21.70
CA LEU A 326 12.37 2.44 22.75
C LEU A 326 11.49 1.24 23.11
N PHE A 327 11.18 0.37 22.15
CA PHE A 327 10.18 -0.69 22.31
C PHE A 327 10.69 -2.12 22.04
N GLY A 328 11.96 -2.28 21.69
CA GLY A 328 12.58 -3.58 21.44
C GLY A 328 12.24 -4.25 20.10
N GLU A 329 11.43 -3.59 19.26
CA GLU A 329 10.96 -4.16 17.99
C GLU A 329 10.78 -3.10 16.89
N ILE A 330 10.96 -3.49 15.63
CA ILE A 330 10.58 -2.66 14.48
C ILE A 330 9.07 -2.73 14.32
N ARG A 331 8.40 -1.59 14.42
CA ARG A 331 6.95 -1.49 14.23
C ARG A 331 6.63 -1.01 12.82
N GLU A 332 6.06 -1.88 12.01
CA GLU A 332 5.51 -1.52 10.71
C GLU A 332 4.20 -0.76 10.90
N ASN A 333 4.26 0.56 10.72
CA ASN A 333 3.13 1.47 10.76
C ASN A 333 2.52 1.65 9.37
N SER A 334 1.26 2.05 9.29
CA SER A 334 0.61 2.45 8.03
C SER A 334 1.39 3.59 7.36
N LEU A 335 1.19 3.78 6.05
CA LEU A 335 1.96 4.74 5.28
C LEU A 335 1.83 6.17 5.83
N TRP A 336 0.62 6.57 6.22
CA TRP A 336 0.38 7.92 6.73
C TRP A 336 1.06 8.17 8.08
N ILE A 337 1.12 7.17 8.97
CA ILE A 337 1.88 7.26 10.23
C ILE A 337 3.38 7.31 9.94
N SER A 338 3.84 6.54 8.96
CA SER A 338 5.25 6.59 8.53
C SER A 338 5.60 7.98 7.99
N MET A 339 4.74 8.58 7.14
CA MET A 339 4.90 9.96 6.66
C MET A 339 4.89 10.98 7.80
N PHE A 340 4.01 10.79 8.79
CA PHE A 340 3.94 11.64 9.98
C PHE A 340 5.23 11.55 10.82
N LEU A 341 5.77 10.36 11.04
CA LEU A 341 7.04 10.21 11.76
C LEU A 341 8.23 10.77 10.98
N PHE A 342 8.23 10.67 9.64
CA PHE A 342 9.34 11.17 8.83
C PHE A 342 9.34 12.69 8.69
N TYR A 343 8.17 13.27 8.43
CA TYR A 343 8.05 14.65 7.96
C TYR A 343 6.94 15.45 8.67
N GLY A 344 6.36 14.89 9.74
CA GLY A 344 5.29 15.52 10.52
C GLY A 344 4.01 15.70 9.74
N ILE A 345 3.16 16.61 10.22
CA ILE A 345 1.90 16.98 9.54
C ILE A 345 2.17 17.51 8.13
N ILE A 346 3.27 18.24 7.91
CA ILE A 346 3.63 18.77 6.59
C ILE A 346 3.81 17.63 5.58
N GLY A 347 4.50 16.56 5.98
CA GLY A 347 4.65 15.36 5.16
C GLY A 347 3.33 14.68 4.82
N VAL A 348 2.44 14.54 5.80
CA VAL A 348 1.11 13.96 5.60
C VAL A 348 0.29 14.79 4.60
N LEU A 349 0.31 16.12 4.72
CA LEU A 349 -0.38 17.03 3.80
C LEU A 349 0.21 16.99 2.39
N ALA A 350 1.54 16.92 2.27
CA ALA A 350 2.21 16.77 0.98
C ALA A 350 1.84 15.43 0.31
N PHE A 351 1.84 14.34 1.09
CA PHE A 351 1.39 13.03 0.61
C PHE A 351 -0.08 13.06 0.16
N LEU A 352 -0.98 13.63 0.98
CA LEU A 352 -2.40 13.76 0.63
C LEU A 352 -2.58 14.57 -0.65
N SER A 353 -1.81 15.65 -0.82
CA SER A 353 -1.83 16.47 -2.04
C SER A 353 -1.42 15.65 -3.27
N LEU A 354 -0.36 14.84 -3.17
CA LEU A 354 0.06 13.94 -4.25
C LEU A 354 -1.02 12.89 -4.57
N VAL A 355 -1.67 12.34 -3.55
CA VAL A 355 -2.77 11.37 -3.72
C VAL A 355 -3.95 12.02 -4.44
N VAL A 356 -4.36 13.22 -4.02
CA VAL A 356 -5.44 13.98 -4.66
C VAL A 356 -5.10 14.30 -6.11
N LEU A 357 -3.90 14.81 -6.39
CA LEU A 357 -3.43 15.07 -7.75
C LEU A 357 -3.40 13.78 -8.59
N GLY A 358 -2.95 12.67 -8.01
CA GLY A 358 -2.97 11.35 -8.64
C GLY A 358 -4.39 10.91 -8.97
N MET A 359 -5.35 11.10 -8.06
CA MET A 359 -6.76 10.77 -8.30
C MET A 359 -7.40 11.66 -9.37
N LEU A 360 -7.06 12.95 -9.42
CA LEU A 360 -7.53 13.86 -10.46
C LEU A 360 -7.02 13.44 -11.85
N ARG A 361 -5.76 13.01 -11.93
CA ARG A 361 -5.12 12.54 -13.18
C ARG A 361 -5.43 11.09 -13.52
N ALA A 362 -5.92 10.29 -12.57
CA ALA A 362 -6.19 8.86 -12.78
C ALA A 362 -7.11 8.61 -13.98
N LYS A 363 -8.08 9.50 -14.27
CA LYS A 363 -8.99 9.34 -15.42
C LYS A 363 -8.28 9.37 -16.78
N MET A 364 -7.09 9.97 -16.85
CA MET A 364 -6.30 10.11 -18.07
C MET A 364 -5.43 8.89 -18.37
N VAL A 365 -5.38 7.93 -17.44
CA VAL A 365 -4.52 6.74 -17.49
C VAL A 365 -5.36 5.49 -17.73
N ASN A 366 -4.71 4.40 -18.14
CA ASN A 366 -5.29 3.07 -18.24
C ASN A 366 -6.19 2.71 -17.02
N ARG A 367 -7.44 2.30 -17.28
CA ARG A 367 -8.43 1.99 -16.24
C ARG A 367 -7.99 0.89 -15.27
N GLU A 368 -7.32 -0.15 -15.75
CA GLU A 368 -6.86 -1.26 -14.92
C GLU A 368 -5.68 -0.84 -14.05
N PHE A 369 -4.80 0.03 -14.56
CA PHE A 369 -3.74 0.63 -13.75
C PHE A 369 -4.31 1.52 -12.64
N VAL A 370 -5.40 2.22 -12.91
CA VAL A 370 -6.11 3.00 -11.89
C VAL A 370 -6.72 2.12 -10.81
N VAL A 371 -7.26 0.95 -11.18
CA VAL A 371 -7.71 -0.05 -10.20
C VAL A 371 -6.56 -0.50 -9.30
N PHE A 372 -5.39 -0.78 -9.89
CA PHE A 372 -4.18 -1.10 -9.14
C PHE A 372 -3.77 0.03 -8.19
N TYR A 373 -3.66 1.27 -8.69
CA TYR A 373 -3.34 2.45 -7.90
C TYR A 373 -4.28 2.63 -6.70
N ILE A 374 -5.60 2.62 -6.94
CA ILE A 374 -6.61 2.79 -5.89
C ILE A 374 -6.49 1.67 -4.85
N SER A 375 -6.33 0.42 -5.30
CA SER A 375 -6.24 -0.74 -4.41
C SER A 375 -5.01 -0.67 -3.51
N VAL A 376 -3.86 -0.29 -4.08
CA VAL A 376 -2.60 -0.11 -3.34
C VAL A 376 -2.65 1.10 -2.41
N LEU A 377 -3.27 2.20 -2.84
CA LEU A 377 -3.48 3.40 -2.02
C LEU A 377 -4.30 3.10 -0.77
N VAL A 378 -5.46 2.45 -0.95
CA VAL A 378 -6.35 2.10 0.17
C VAL A 378 -5.64 1.10 1.10
N ALA A 379 -5.00 0.07 0.52
CA ALA A 379 -4.26 -0.92 1.29
C ALA A 379 -3.17 -0.25 2.15
N SER A 380 -2.30 0.56 1.56
CA SER A 380 -1.19 1.21 2.27
C SER A 380 -1.63 2.25 3.31
N THR A 381 -2.84 2.80 3.18
CA THR A 381 -3.39 3.76 4.16
C THR A 381 -3.98 3.05 5.38
N ILE A 382 -4.65 1.92 5.18
CA ILE A 382 -5.32 1.16 6.26
C ILE A 382 -4.37 0.16 6.91
N ASN A 383 -3.39 -0.33 6.15
CA ASN A 383 -2.63 -1.51 6.46
C ASN A 383 -1.14 -1.20 6.53
N SER A 384 -0.44 -1.87 7.44
CA SER A 384 1.01 -1.99 7.39
C SER A 384 1.48 -3.28 6.70
N ALA A 385 0.58 -4.22 6.37
CA ALA A 385 0.93 -5.45 5.64
C ALA A 385 1.62 -5.16 4.31
N GLY A 386 2.64 -5.93 3.99
CA GLY A 386 3.47 -5.73 2.82
C GLY A 386 4.50 -4.61 3.00
N GLY A 387 4.44 -3.92 4.15
CA GLY A 387 5.38 -2.93 4.64
C GLY A 387 5.90 -2.03 3.55
N PHE A 388 7.21 -1.93 3.50
CA PHE A 388 7.90 -1.05 2.60
C PHE A 388 7.71 -1.38 1.11
N TYR A 389 7.56 -2.66 0.75
CA TYR A 389 7.33 -3.04 -0.65
C TYR A 389 5.96 -2.57 -1.16
N LEU A 390 4.91 -2.64 -0.34
CA LEU A 390 3.60 -2.09 -0.72
C LEU A 390 3.68 -0.57 -0.92
N TYR A 391 4.41 0.14 -0.06
CA TYR A 391 4.60 1.59 -0.18
C TYR A 391 5.34 1.94 -1.48
N SER A 392 6.35 1.15 -1.84
CA SER A 392 7.07 1.33 -3.10
C SER A 392 6.18 1.19 -4.34
N LEU A 393 5.19 0.30 -4.31
CA LEU A 393 4.20 0.16 -5.38
C LEU A 393 3.28 1.38 -5.46
N LEU A 394 2.92 1.99 -4.32
CA LEU A 394 2.16 3.24 -4.33
C LEU A 394 2.99 4.38 -4.94
N TYR A 395 4.24 4.54 -4.49
CA TYR A 395 5.15 5.56 -5.03
C TYR A 395 5.35 5.40 -6.53
N PHE A 396 5.60 4.16 -6.98
CA PHE A 396 5.64 3.82 -8.41
C PHE A 396 4.37 4.29 -9.12
N SER A 397 3.19 3.95 -8.60
CA SER A 397 1.91 4.32 -9.22
C SER A 397 1.69 5.82 -9.32
N VAL A 398 1.98 6.56 -8.24
CA VAL A 398 1.88 8.02 -8.20
C VAL A 398 2.83 8.64 -9.22
N MET A 399 4.07 8.15 -9.30
CA MET A 399 5.04 8.65 -10.28
C MET A 399 4.61 8.39 -11.71
N VAL A 400 4.07 7.20 -12.02
CA VAL A 400 3.56 6.90 -13.36
C VAL A 400 2.36 7.80 -13.71
N ILE A 401 1.41 7.98 -12.79
CA ILE A 401 0.21 8.81 -13.04
C ILE A 401 0.58 10.29 -13.22
N LEU A 402 1.47 10.83 -12.39
CA LEU A 402 1.80 12.25 -12.40
C LEU A 402 2.84 12.61 -13.47
N PHE A 403 3.87 11.78 -13.63
CA PHE A 403 5.08 12.11 -14.39
C PHE A 403 5.42 11.09 -15.48
N GLY A 404 4.68 9.98 -15.56
CA GLY A 404 4.83 8.99 -16.62
C GLY A 404 4.56 9.58 -17.99
N ARG A 405 5.07 8.91 -19.02
CA ARG A 405 5.08 9.44 -20.39
C ARG A 405 3.68 9.69 -20.96
N GLU A 406 2.68 8.96 -20.47
CA GLU A 406 1.26 9.06 -20.85
C GLU A 406 0.59 10.36 -20.36
N SER A 407 0.91 10.87 -19.17
CA SER A 407 0.17 12.00 -18.58
C SER A 407 0.32 13.31 -19.35
N ARG A 408 1.42 13.47 -20.10
CA ARG A 408 1.72 14.72 -20.85
C ARG A 408 1.40 14.67 -22.34
N GLU A 409 1.19 13.50 -22.94
CA GLU A 409 0.67 13.41 -24.32
C GLU A 409 -0.79 13.87 -24.37
N VAL A 410 -1.55 13.65 -23.28
CA VAL A 410 -2.90 14.17 -23.08
C VAL A 410 -2.89 15.69 -22.85
N ASP A 411 -2.00 16.21 -21.99
CA ASP A 411 -1.85 17.66 -21.76
C ASP A 411 -1.45 18.40 -23.04
N GLY A 412 -0.55 17.84 -23.86
CA GLY A 412 -0.14 18.41 -25.14
C GLY A 412 -1.23 18.39 -26.22
N PHE A 413 -2.07 17.35 -26.24
CA PHE A 413 -3.20 17.25 -27.17
C PHE A 413 -4.33 18.22 -26.80
N HIS A 414 -4.60 18.41 -25.50
CA HIS A 414 -5.57 19.41 -25.03
C HIS A 414 -5.08 20.84 -25.27
N ALA A 415 -3.81 21.14 -24.99
CA ALA A 415 -3.24 22.45 -25.29
C ALA A 415 -3.24 22.77 -26.80
N GLN A 416 -3.04 21.76 -27.66
CA GLN A 416 -3.18 21.91 -29.11
C GLN A 416 -4.63 22.12 -29.55
N GLN A 417 -5.60 21.44 -28.92
CA GLN A 417 -7.02 21.66 -29.22
C GLN A 417 -7.50 23.04 -28.78
N GLU A 418 -7.09 23.51 -27.60
CA GLU A 418 -7.41 24.87 -27.11
C GLU A 418 -6.77 25.94 -28.01
N ALA A 419 -5.49 25.79 -28.37
CA ALA A 419 -4.82 26.73 -29.29
C ALA A 419 -5.46 26.76 -30.69
N HIS A 420 -5.90 25.62 -31.22
CA HIS A 420 -6.57 25.59 -32.52
C HIS A 420 -7.98 26.19 -32.49
N GLN A 421 -8.63 26.17 -31.32
CA GLN A 421 -9.94 26.74 -31.11
C GLN A 421 -9.89 28.27 -30.95
N ASP A 422 -8.81 28.81 -30.37
CA ASP A 422 -8.52 30.25 -30.30
C ASP A 422 -8.08 30.86 -31.65
N ASP A 423 -7.38 30.10 -32.50
CA ASP A 423 -7.08 30.51 -33.89
C ASP A 423 -8.37 30.59 -34.75
N LEU A 424 -9.34 29.70 -34.51
CA LEU A 424 -10.61 29.70 -35.24
C LEU A 424 -11.52 30.87 -34.82
N THR A 425 -11.51 31.28 -33.55
CA THR A 425 -12.29 32.44 -33.08
C THR A 425 -11.68 33.78 -33.45
N SER A 426 -10.35 33.88 -33.55
CA SER A 426 -9.68 35.11 -33.99
C SER A 426 -9.73 35.35 -35.52
N SER A 427 -10.03 34.33 -36.32
CA SER A 427 -10.24 34.44 -37.77
C SER A 427 -11.68 34.87 -38.17
N ILE A 428 -12.57 35.06 -37.19
CA ILE A 428 -13.97 35.44 -37.39
C ILE A 428 -14.23 36.92 -37.03
N GLU A 429 -13.23 37.66 -36.54
CA GLU A 429 -13.22 39.13 -36.47
C GLU A 429 -12.48 39.73 -37.66
#